data_AF-A0A6A4KKR5-F1
#
_entry.id   AF-A0A6A4KKR5-F1
#
_cell.length_a   1.000
_cell.length_b   1.000
_cell.length_c   1.000
_cell.angle_alpha   90.00
_cell.angle_beta   90.00
_cell.angle_gamma   90.00
#
_symmetry.space_group_name_H-M   'P 1'
#
loop_
_entity.id
_entity.type
_entity.pdbx_description
1 polymer ?
#
loop_
_entity_poly.entity_id
_entity_poly.type
_entity_poly.pdbx_seq_one_letter_code
_entity_poly.pdbx_strand_id
1 'polypeptide(L)'
;MIPSRWVHVARLNSSYPGGLASYINTARELLADSKAGKNPFDGFTPSVPSGESLTFGDNNFVQFEETGVREMQNAAFVLVAGGLGERLGYNGIKVALPRESSSGTCYLQHYIESILALQDASSRLVEGGSPKQIPFVIMTSDDTHARTLELLESNSYFGMNPTQVKLLKQEKVACLDDNVARLAVDPRNKYVIQTKPHGHGDVHSLLYSSGLLNLWRHAGLRWVLFFQDTNGLLFKAIPAALGVSATKQYHVNSLAVPRKAKEAIGGIAKLTHADGRTMVINVEYNQLDPLLRATGYPDGDVNCETGYSPFPGNINQLILELGPYIEELTKTGGAIQEFVNPKYKDASKTSFKSSTRLECMMQDYPKTLPPTARVGFTVMDIWLAYAPVKNNPEDAAKVPKGNPYHSATSGEMAVYRANSLILKKRYYNGKFGFDSISQNNSTALMVAGVQWTRGGSVAPCHLEAQMGADFPDVTSKVSGSCSISQKSTLVINGSNIFLEDLSLDGALVINSVIDAEVKVGGSVQNKGWILENVDYKDTSAPEEVRIRGFRINKVEQLEKTYNEPGNFCLKA
;
A
#
# COMPACT_ATOMS: atom_id res chain seq x y z
N MET A 1 -23.58 -1.97 -39.83
CA MET A 1 -22.40 -2.39 -39.02
C MET A 1 -21.36 -1.28 -39.09
N ILE A 2 -21.07 -0.62 -37.96
CA ILE A 2 -19.94 0.32 -37.89
C ILE A 2 -18.66 -0.55 -37.96
N PRO A 3 -17.73 -0.31 -38.91
CA PRO A 3 -16.48 -1.07 -38.97
C PRO A 3 -15.75 -1.04 -37.63
N SER A 4 -15.20 -2.18 -37.19
CA SER A 4 -14.56 -2.36 -35.87
C SER A 4 -13.55 -1.27 -35.49
N ARG A 5 -12.87 -0.68 -36.49
CA ARG A 5 -11.97 0.48 -36.31
C ARG A 5 -12.68 1.72 -35.73
N TRP A 6 -13.86 2.05 -36.23
CA TRP A 6 -14.62 3.22 -35.75
C TRP A 6 -15.15 3.00 -34.34
N VAL A 7 -15.42 1.75 -33.95
CA VAL A 7 -15.78 1.40 -32.56
C VAL A 7 -14.62 1.66 -31.60
N HIS A 8 -13.40 1.27 -31.98
CA HIS A 8 -12.22 1.52 -31.14
C HIS A 8 -11.92 3.02 -30.99
N VAL A 9 -11.95 3.78 -32.09
CA VAL A 9 -11.78 5.24 -32.05
C VAL A 9 -12.88 5.91 -31.24
N ALA A 10 -14.14 5.49 -31.41
CA ALA A 10 -15.26 6.01 -30.62
C ALA A 10 -15.09 5.74 -29.13
N ARG A 11 -14.65 4.54 -28.73
CA ARG A 11 -14.35 4.20 -27.34
C ARG A 11 -13.26 5.12 -26.77
N LEU A 12 -12.12 5.23 -27.44
CA LEU A 12 -11.05 6.14 -27.00
C LEU A 12 -11.52 7.60 -26.91
N ASN A 13 -12.40 8.02 -27.82
CA ASN A 13 -12.97 9.37 -27.80
C ASN A 13 -13.98 9.57 -26.67
N SER A 14 -14.75 8.56 -26.27
CA SER A 14 -15.70 8.68 -25.15
C SER A 14 -15.04 8.52 -23.79
N SER A 15 -13.93 7.80 -23.70
CA SER A 15 -13.26 7.45 -22.44
C SER A 15 -12.36 8.54 -21.89
N TYR A 16 -12.07 9.59 -22.68
CA TYR A 16 -11.20 10.69 -22.26
C TYR A 16 -12.01 12.00 -22.17
N PRO A 17 -11.88 12.81 -21.10
CA PRO A 17 -12.56 14.10 -20.99
C PRO A 17 -12.25 15.03 -22.18
N GLY A 18 -13.28 15.50 -22.90
CA GLY A 18 -13.11 16.29 -24.13
C GLY A 18 -12.69 15.49 -25.36
N GLY A 19 -12.59 14.17 -25.24
CA GLY A 19 -12.30 13.21 -26.31
C GLY A 19 -10.90 13.26 -26.88
N LEU A 20 -10.70 12.55 -27.99
CA LEU A 20 -9.38 12.36 -28.61
C LEU A 20 -8.76 13.68 -29.08
N ALA A 21 -9.59 14.65 -29.50
CA ALA A 21 -9.11 15.97 -29.89
C ALA A 21 -8.45 16.70 -28.70
N SER A 22 -9.11 16.70 -27.54
CA SER A 22 -8.54 17.26 -26.30
C SER A 22 -7.27 16.53 -25.90
N TYR A 23 -7.28 15.19 -25.91
CA TYR A 23 -6.11 14.37 -25.61
C TYR A 23 -4.90 14.73 -26.47
N ILE A 24 -5.09 14.85 -27.79
CA ILE A 24 -4.01 15.19 -28.73
C ILE A 24 -3.49 16.61 -28.50
N ASN A 25 -4.37 17.56 -28.19
CA ASN A 25 -3.95 18.95 -27.91
C ASN A 25 -3.11 19.02 -26.64
N THR A 26 -3.59 18.45 -25.53
CA THR A 26 -2.83 18.36 -24.28
C THR A 26 -1.50 17.64 -24.48
N ALA A 27 -1.51 16.55 -25.27
CA ALA A 27 -0.29 15.83 -25.61
C ALA A 27 0.74 16.67 -26.36
N ARG A 28 0.33 17.50 -27.31
CA ARG A 28 1.26 18.39 -28.04
C ARG A 28 1.93 19.38 -27.10
N GLU A 29 1.17 19.98 -26.19
CA GLU A 29 1.69 20.93 -25.20
C GLU A 29 2.69 20.24 -24.26
N LEU A 30 2.30 19.12 -23.66
CA LEU A 30 3.16 18.39 -22.73
C LEU A 30 4.41 17.80 -23.40
N LEU A 31 4.30 17.33 -24.65
CA LEU A 31 5.46 16.86 -25.42
C LEU A 31 6.40 18.00 -25.78
N ALA A 32 5.88 19.18 -26.13
CA ALA A 32 6.70 20.36 -26.37
C ALA A 32 7.47 20.78 -25.10
N ASP A 33 6.78 20.86 -23.96
CA ASP A 33 7.37 21.18 -22.66
C ASP A 33 8.45 20.14 -22.25
N SER A 34 8.16 18.84 -22.42
CA SER A 34 9.10 17.74 -22.16
C SER A 34 10.35 17.82 -23.05
N LYS A 35 10.17 18.11 -24.33
CA LYS A 35 11.27 18.28 -25.29
C LYS A 35 12.15 19.46 -24.91
N ALA A 36 11.54 20.60 -24.57
CA ALA A 36 12.23 21.80 -24.11
C ALA A 36 12.92 21.62 -22.74
N GLY A 37 12.60 20.56 -21.99
CA GLY A 37 13.16 20.33 -20.66
C GLY A 37 12.61 21.30 -19.62
N LYS A 38 11.40 21.81 -19.84
CA LYS A 38 10.74 22.74 -18.92
C LYS A 38 10.52 22.05 -17.57
N ASN A 39 10.97 22.69 -16.49
CA ASN A 39 10.77 22.20 -15.14
C ASN A 39 9.34 22.55 -14.69
N PRO A 40 8.49 21.57 -14.31
CA PRO A 40 7.14 21.85 -13.82
C PRO A 40 7.13 22.64 -12.49
N PHE A 41 8.25 22.68 -11.78
CA PHE A 41 8.43 23.42 -10.54
C PHE A 41 9.31 24.66 -10.71
N ASP A 42 9.48 25.15 -11.94
CA ASP A 42 10.17 26.41 -12.16
C ASP A 42 9.52 27.55 -11.36
N GLY A 43 10.34 28.42 -10.78
CA GLY A 43 9.88 29.50 -9.88
C GLY A 43 9.42 29.07 -8.49
N PHE A 44 9.38 27.78 -8.15
CA PHE A 44 9.06 27.29 -6.81
C PHE A 44 10.29 27.03 -5.95
N THR A 45 10.22 27.41 -4.68
CA THR A 45 11.18 27.04 -3.63
C THR A 45 10.56 25.99 -2.70
N PRO A 46 11.21 24.83 -2.50
CA PRO A 46 10.75 23.78 -1.59
C PRO A 46 11.12 24.09 -0.13
N SER A 47 10.25 23.67 0.79
CA SER A 47 10.54 23.58 2.23
C SER A 47 9.82 22.37 2.83
N VAL A 48 10.21 21.97 4.04
CA VAL A 48 9.53 20.87 4.75
C VAL A 48 8.16 21.36 5.22
N PRO A 49 7.04 20.71 4.84
CA PRO A 49 5.72 21.10 5.29
C PRO A 49 5.50 20.77 6.78
N SER A 50 4.47 21.36 7.39
CA SER A 50 3.96 20.89 8.68
C SER A 50 3.27 19.54 8.52
N GLY A 51 3.47 18.65 9.48
CA GLY A 51 2.83 17.33 9.53
C GLY A 51 3.03 16.69 10.90
N GLU A 52 2.50 15.49 11.07
CA GLU A 52 2.60 14.75 12.33
C GLU A 52 3.58 13.59 12.20
N SER A 53 4.33 13.29 13.26
CA SER A 53 5.20 12.13 13.36
C SER A 53 4.75 11.29 14.55
N LEU A 54 4.40 10.04 14.31
CA LEU A 54 3.84 9.15 15.33
C LEU A 54 4.80 8.02 15.65
N THR A 55 5.05 7.80 16.94
CA THR A 55 5.81 6.64 17.41
C THR A 55 4.81 5.60 17.92
N PHE A 56 4.82 4.41 17.30
CA PHE A 56 3.87 3.34 17.62
C PHE A 56 3.73 3.11 19.14
N GLY A 57 2.51 3.02 19.67
CA GLY A 57 2.28 2.73 21.10
C GLY A 57 2.66 3.83 22.10
N ASP A 58 3.11 5.01 21.66
CA ASP A 58 3.16 6.18 22.54
C ASP A 58 1.74 6.74 22.77
N ASN A 59 1.59 7.65 23.74
CA ASN A 59 0.28 8.22 24.08
C ASN A 59 -0.37 8.95 22.89
N ASN A 60 0.41 9.62 22.04
CA ASN A 60 -0.12 10.34 20.89
C ASN A 60 -0.66 9.36 19.85
N PHE A 61 0.10 8.31 19.53
CA PHE A 61 -0.29 7.24 18.63
C PHE A 61 -1.59 6.60 19.10
N VAL A 62 -1.69 6.22 20.38
CA VAL A 62 -2.90 5.57 20.92
C VAL A 62 -4.11 6.49 20.84
N GLN A 63 -3.97 7.78 21.17
CA GLN A 63 -5.07 8.75 21.08
C GLN A 63 -5.54 8.96 19.64
N PHE A 64 -4.61 9.08 18.70
CA PHE A 64 -4.96 9.19 17.29
C PHE A 64 -5.55 7.89 16.75
N GLU A 65 -5.03 6.74 17.14
CA GLU A 65 -5.57 5.44 16.76
C GLU A 65 -7.03 5.30 17.22
N GLU A 66 -7.32 5.56 18.49
CA GLU A 66 -8.69 5.51 19.02
C GLU A 66 -9.63 6.45 18.26
N THR A 67 -9.20 7.69 18.02
CA THR A 67 -9.96 8.66 17.22
C THR A 67 -10.21 8.15 15.81
N GLY A 68 -9.20 7.56 15.19
CA GLY A 68 -9.28 6.99 13.85
C GLY A 68 -10.22 5.79 13.79
N VAL A 69 -10.15 4.85 14.73
CA VAL A 69 -11.06 3.71 14.82
C VAL A 69 -12.51 4.18 14.92
N ARG A 70 -12.81 5.21 15.73
CA ARG A 70 -14.16 5.81 15.79
C ARG A 70 -14.64 6.42 14.47
N GLU A 71 -13.72 6.96 13.67
CA GLU A 71 -14.02 7.55 12.36
C GLU A 71 -14.11 6.52 11.22
N MET A 72 -13.69 5.27 11.41
CA MET A 72 -13.71 4.24 10.35
C MET A 72 -15.10 3.97 9.79
N GLN A 73 -16.15 3.98 10.61
CA GLN A 73 -17.53 3.85 10.14
C GLN A 73 -18.00 4.97 9.19
N ASN A 74 -17.26 6.09 9.13
CA ASN A 74 -17.53 7.22 8.25
C ASN A 74 -16.56 7.25 7.05
N ALA A 75 -15.82 6.17 6.82
CA ALA A 75 -14.83 6.09 5.76
C ALA A 75 -15.26 5.17 4.61
N ALA A 76 -14.72 5.43 3.42
CA ALA A 76 -14.69 4.51 2.30
C ALA A 76 -13.24 4.18 1.92
N PHE A 77 -13.00 2.94 1.52
CA PHE A 77 -11.69 2.45 1.11
C PHE A 77 -11.61 2.33 -0.41
N VAL A 78 -10.47 2.69 -1.01
CA VAL A 78 -10.23 2.68 -2.45
C VAL A 78 -8.87 2.06 -2.75
N LEU A 79 -8.89 0.84 -3.27
CA LEU A 79 -7.70 0.11 -3.71
C LEU A 79 -7.41 0.37 -5.19
N VAL A 80 -6.20 0.79 -5.51
CA VAL A 80 -5.68 0.86 -6.88
C VAL A 80 -4.98 -0.46 -7.23
N ALA A 81 -5.63 -1.30 -8.04
CA ALA A 81 -5.17 -2.63 -8.44
C ALA A 81 -5.24 -2.88 -9.97
N GLY A 82 -4.87 -1.88 -10.77
CA GLY A 82 -4.87 -1.96 -12.23
C GLY A 82 -3.68 -2.70 -12.86
N GLY A 83 -2.66 -3.07 -12.06
CA GLY A 83 -1.40 -3.64 -12.57
C GLY A 83 -1.24 -5.15 -12.37
N LEU A 84 -0.64 -5.81 -13.37
CA LEU A 84 -0.15 -7.20 -13.25
C LEU A 84 1.21 -7.26 -12.53
N GLY A 85 1.56 -8.47 -12.06
CA GLY A 85 2.82 -8.77 -11.40
C GLY A 85 4.00 -9.04 -12.34
N GLU A 86 3.90 -8.79 -13.65
CA GLU A 86 4.87 -9.28 -14.63
C GLU A 86 6.31 -8.84 -14.32
N ARG A 87 6.51 -7.60 -13.85
CA ARG A 87 7.84 -7.09 -13.43
C ARG A 87 8.42 -7.83 -12.23
N LEU A 88 7.58 -8.47 -11.42
CA LEU A 88 7.98 -9.31 -10.30
C LEU A 88 8.41 -10.72 -10.76
N GLY A 89 8.08 -11.11 -12.00
CA GLY A 89 8.15 -12.49 -12.46
C GLY A 89 6.88 -13.29 -12.13
N TYR A 90 5.73 -12.62 -11.97
CA TYR A 90 4.44 -13.21 -11.65
C TYR A 90 3.36 -12.82 -12.67
N ASN A 91 2.76 -13.79 -13.34
CA ASN A 91 1.77 -13.57 -14.38
C ASN A 91 0.35 -13.32 -13.82
N GLY A 92 0.18 -13.33 -12.50
CA GLY A 92 -1.09 -13.06 -11.83
C GLY A 92 -1.39 -11.57 -11.57
N ILE A 93 -2.60 -11.33 -11.06
CA ILE A 93 -2.93 -10.04 -10.43
C ILE A 93 -2.20 -9.95 -9.10
N LYS A 94 -1.51 -8.84 -8.84
CA LYS A 94 -0.66 -8.73 -7.64
C LYS A 94 -1.40 -8.93 -6.33
N VAL A 95 -2.67 -8.54 -6.28
CA VAL A 95 -3.52 -8.68 -5.08
C VAL A 95 -3.82 -10.14 -4.74
N ALA A 96 -3.57 -11.09 -5.66
CA ALA A 96 -3.64 -12.53 -5.43
C ALA A 96 -2.32 -13.11 -4.86
N LEU A 97 -1.23 -12.34 -4.80
CA LEU A 97 0.00 -12.81 -4.18
C LEU A 97 -0.25 -13.05 -2.67
N PRO A 98 0.32 -14.11 -2.10
CA PRO A 98 0.39 -14.26 -0.66
C PRO A 98 1.09 -13.06 -0.04
N ARG A 99 0.48 -12.46 0.99
CA ARG A 99 1.13 -11.44 1.82
C ARG A 99 2.30 -12.05 2.57
N GLU A 100 2.13 -13.28 3.02
CA GLU A 100 3.12 -14.13 3.68
C GLU A 100 2.73 -15.60 3.53
N SER A 101 3.68 -16.53 3.70
CA SER A 101 3.48 -17.95 3.38
C SER A 101 3.04 -18.84 4.54
N SER A 102 3.02 -18.33 5.78
CA SER A 102 2.62 -19.12 6.95
C SER A 102 1.12 -19.43 6.92
N SER A 103 0.28 -18.45 6.60
CA SER A 103 -1.17 -18.68 6.37
C SER A 103 -1.51 -18.88 4.89
N GLY A 104 -0.74 -18.29 3.98
CA GLY A 104 -1.08 -18.25 2.55
C GLY A 104 -2.10 -17.17 2.17
N THR A 105 -2.56 -16.36 3.14
CA THR A 105 -3.50 -15.25 2.94
C THR A 105 -2.99 -14.29 1.87
N CYS A 106 -3.80 -14.06 0.83
CA CYS A 106 -3.44 -13.12 -0.23
C CYS A 106 -3.64 -11.66 0.20
N TYR A 107 -3.04 -10.72 -0.53
CA TYR A 107 -3.21 -9.28 -0.25
C TYR A 107 -4.67 -8.85 -0.23
N LEU A 108 -5.48 -9.28 -1.22
CA LEU A 108 -6.89 -8.91 -1.29
C LEU A 108 -7.69 -9.39 -0.08
N GLN A 109 -7.48 -10.64 0.32
CA GLN A 109 -8.09 -11.22 1.52
C GLN A 109 -7.69 -10.43 2.76
N HIS A 110 -6.40 -10.20 2.97
CA HIS A 110 -5.90 -9.43 4.11
C HIS A 110 -6.52 -8.02 4.18
N TYR A 111 -6.64 -7.34 3.04
CA TYR A 111 -7.24 -6.00 2.97
C TYR A 111 -8.74 -6.02 3.34
N ILE A 112 -9.48 -6.99 2.81
CA ILE A 112 -10.91 -7.15 3.12
C ILE A 112 -11.11 -7.47 4.61
N GLU A 113 -10.39 -8.45 5.14
CA GLU A 113 -10.48 -8.85 6.55
C GLU A 113 -10.07 -7.70 7.48
N SER A 114 -9.08 -6.89 7.09
CA SER A 114 -8.67 -5.71 7.87
C SER A 114 -9.76 -4.62 7.86
N ILE A 115 -10.43 -4.39 6.73
CA ILE A 115 -11.55 -3.44 6.66
C ILE A 115 -12.73 -3.93 7.53
N LEU A 116 -13.04 -5.23 7.50
CA LEU A 116 -14.07 -5.81 8.36
C LEU A 116 -13.70 -5.71 9.85
N ALA A 117 -12.45 -5.99 10.21
CA ALA A 117 -11.97 -5.85 11.58
C ALA A 117 -12.11 -4.39 12.08
N LEU A 118 -11.78 -3.40 11.23
CA LEU A 118 -11.96 -1.98 11.55
C LEU A 118 -13.43 -1.56 11.60
N GLN A 119 -14.28 -2.12 10.74
CA GLN A 119 -15.73 -1.92 10.77
C GLN A 119 -16.31 -2.37 12.11
N ASP A 120 -15.93 -3.56 12.56
CA ASP A 120 -16.42 -4.13 13.81
C ASP A 120 -15.86 -3.36 15.01
N ALA A 121 -14.56 -3.02 15.00
CA ALA A 121 -13.94 -2.21 16.04
C ALA A 121 -14.60 -0.83 16.18
N SER A 122 -14.85 -0.15 15.07
CA SER A 122 -15.55 1.14 15.03
C SER A 122 -16.96 1.03 15.60
N SER A 123 -17.70 -0.02 15.19
CA SER A 123 -19.07 -0.26 15.64
C SER A 123 -19.15 -0.50 17.15
N ARG A 124 -18.16 -1.14 17.76
CA ARG A 124 -18.09 -1.35 19.22
C ARG A 124 -17.85 -0.06 20.01
N LEU A 125 -17.16 0.92 19.43
CA LEU A 125 -16.82 2.17 20.12
C LEU A 125 -17.93 3.23 20.06
N VAL A 126 -18.95 3.04 19.21
CA VAL A 126 -19.97 4.05 18.92
C VAL A 126 -21.30 3.59 19.52
N GLU A 127 -21.68 4.17 20.65
CA GLU A 127 -22.91 3.82 21.36
C GLU A 127 -24.18 4.22 20.57
N GLY A 128 -25.16 3.31 20.51
CA GLY A 128 -26.51 3.59 19.99
C GLY A 128 -26.64 3.69 18.46
N GLY A 129 -25.56 3.48 17.70
CA GLY A 129 -25.59 3.43 16.23
C GLY A 129 -25.82 2.02 15.69
N SER A 130 -26.52 1.91 14.56
CA SER A 130 -26.52 0.66 13.78
C SER A 130 -25.12 0.45 13.14
N PRO A 131 -24.56 -0.77 13.16
CA PRO A 131 -23.29 -1.05 12.48
C PRO A 131 -23.32 -0.56 11.03
N LYS A 132 -22.40 0.34 10.67
CA LYS A 132 -22.29 0.84 9.30
C LYS A 132 -21.38 -0.09 8.50
N GLN A 133 -21.84 -0.47 7.32
CA GLN A 133 -21.02 -1.19 6.37
C GLN A 133 -20.03 -0.23 5.68
N ILE A 134 -18.72 -0.47 5.85
CA ILE A 134 -17.67 0.33 5.23
C ILE A 134 -17.60 0.02 3.72
N PRO A 135 -17.78 1.00 2.82
CA PRO A 135 -17.66 0.78 1.38
C PRO A 135 -16.22 0.50 0.95
N PHE A 136 -16.06 -0.38 -0.03
CA PHE A 136 -14.77 -0.72 -0.61
C PHE A 136 -14.81 -0.68 -2.14
N VAL A 137 -13.98 0.18 -2.73
CA VAL A 137 -13.79 0.29 -4.18
C VAL A 137 -12.47 -0.33 -4.57
N ILE A 138 -12.46 -1.09 -5.65
CA ILE A 138 -11.24 -1.60 -6.27
C ILE A 138 -11.18 -1.07 -7.71
N MET A 139 -10.22 -0.19 -7.96
CA MET A 139 -9.89 0.22 -9.32
C MET A 139 -9.09 -0.90 -10.00
N THR A 140 -9.59 -1.39 -11.13
CA THR A 140 -9.03 -2.47 -11.94
C THR A 140 -8.69 -1.96 -13.34
N SER A 141 -8.06 -2.78 -14.17
CA SER A 141 -7.85 -2.51 -15.60
C SER A 141 -8.43 -3.64 -16.45
N ASP A 142 -8.39 -3.50 -17.79
CA ASP A 142 -8.72 -4.61 -18.70
C ASP A 142 -7.94 -5.89 -18.37
N ASP A 143 -6.71 -5.77 -17.85
CA ASP A 143 -5.83 -6.90 -17.58
C ASP A 143 -6.10 -7.54 -16.19
N THR A 144 -6.76 -6.83 -15.27
CA THR A 144 -6.99 -7.30 -13.89
C THR A 144 -8.46 -7.54 -13.53
N HIS A 145 -9.41 -6.90 -14.21
CA HIS A 145 -10.82 -6.86 -13.80
C HIS A 145 -11.47 -8.24 -13.63
N ALA A 146 -11.43 -9.08 -14.66
CA ALA A 146 -12.08 -10.39 -14.63
C ALA A 146 -11.47 -11.31 -13.55
N ARG A 147 -10.14 -11.27 -13.40
CA ARG A 147 -9.40 -12.07 -12.41
C ARG A 147 -9.64 -11.58 -10.99
N THR A 148 -9.81 -10.27 -10.79
CA THR A 148 -10.18 -9.71 -9.49
C THR A 148 -11.60 -10.11 -9.11
N LEU A 149 -12.55 -10.07 -10.05
CA LEU A 149 -13.92 -10.52 -9.81
C LEU A 149 -13.96 -12.01 -9.47
N GLU A 150 -13.27 -12.85 -10.25
CA GLU A 150 -13.15 -14.29 -10.01
C GLU A 150 -12.56 -14.59 -8.62
N LEU A 151 -11.50 -13.88 -8.22
CA LEU A 151 -10.88 -14.04 -6.90
C LEU A 151 -11.86 -13.70 -5.77
N LEU A 152 -12.68 -12.65 -5.93
CA LEU A 152 -13.72 -12.30 -4.96
C LEU A 152 -14.82 -13.34 -4.91
N GLU A 153 -15.43 -13.69 -6.04
CA GLU A 153 -16.59 -14.58 -6.11
C GLU A 153 -16.24 -16.00 -5.64
N SER A 154 -15.10 -16.54 -6.08
CA SER A 154 -14.65 -17.89 -5.70
C SER A 154 -14.34 -18.03 -4.20
N ASN A 155 -14.09 -16.91 -3.50
CA ASN A 155 -13.82 -16.88 -2.07
C ASN A 155 -14.94 -16.23 -1.27
N SER A 156 -16.16 -16.11 -1.84
CA SER A 156 -17.31 -15.48 -1.17
C SER A 156 -16.98 -14.10 -0.59
N TYR A 157 -16.24 -13.29 -1.35
CA TYR A 157 -15.77 -11.96 -0.99
C TYR A 157 -14.98 -11.92 0.33
N PHE A 158 -14.37 -13.04 0.73
CA PHE A 158 -13.63 -13.19 1.98
C PHE A 158 -14.45 -12.76 3.21
N GLY A 159 -15.77 -12.99 3.17
CA GLY A 159 -16.70 -12.63 4.25
C GLY A 159 -17.28 -11.22 4.19
N MET A 160 -16.78 -10.34 3.32
CA MET A 160 -17.37 -9.01 3.13
C MET A 160 -18.67 -9.11 2.34
N ASN A 161 -19.67 -8.30 2.70
CA ASN A 161 -20.92 -8.29 1.96
C ASN A 161 -20.66 -7.82 0.51
N PRO A 162 -21.06 -8.57 -0.53
CA PRO A 162 -20.83 -8.18 -1.93
C PRO A 162 -21.34 -6.77 -2.28
N THR A 163 -22.36 -6.25 -1.58
CA THR A 163 -22.87 -4.89 -1.83
C THR A 163 -21.91 -3.78 -1.39
N GLN A 164 -20.98 -4.08 -0.47
CA GLN A 164 -19.92 -3.16 -0.03
C GLN A 164 -18.86 -2.95 -1.11
N VAL A 165 -18.66 -3.93 -2.00
CA VAL A 165 -17.57 -3.94 -2.97
C VAL A 165 -18.03 -3.39 -4.32
N LYS A 166 -17.27 -2.44 -4.87
CA LYS A 166 -17.47 -1.91 -6.22
C LYS A 166 -16.18 -1.97 -7.04
N LEU A 167 -16.23 -2.62 -8.20
CA LEU A 167 -15.12 -2.61 -9.15
C LEU A 167 -15.29 -1.43 -10.12
N LEU A 168 -14.30 -0.55 -10.18
CA LEU A 168 -14.23 0.51 -11.18
C LEU A 168 -13.10 0.19 -12.15
N LYS A 169 -13.43 -0.04 -13.42
CA LYS A 169 -12.42 -0.43 -14.41
C LYS A 169 -11.89 0.82 -15.12
N GLN A 170 -10.58 1.05 -15.03
CA GLN A 170 -9.92 2.09 -15.81
C GLN A 170 -9.79 1.68 -17.27
N GLU A 171 -9.94 2.67 -18.15
CA GLU A 171 -9.77 2.52 -19.58
C GLU A 171 -8.31 2.82 -19.99
N LYS A 172 -7.86 2.28 -21.13
CA LYS A 172 -6.54 2.61 -21.69
C LYS A 172 -6.64 3.87 -22.54
N VAL A 173 -5.58 4.67 -22.58
CA VAL A 173 -5.46 5.85 -23.45
C VAL A 173 -4.62 5.55 -24.67
N ALA A 174 -4.82 6.35 -25.72
CA ALA A 174 -4.10 6.18 -26.98
C ALA A 174 -2.60 6.49 -26.84
N CYS A 175 -1.75 5.68 -27.46
CA CYS A 175 -0.32 5.93 -27.51
C CYS A 175 0.04 6.92 -28.62
N LEU A 176 1.16 7.60 -28.43
CA LEU A 176 1.71 8.65 -29.28
C LEU A 176 3.06 8.18 -29.83
N ASP A 177 3.26 8.35 -31.14
CA ASP A 177 4.41 7.83 -31.87
C ASP A 177 5.56 8.84 -31.99
N ASP A 178 5.26 10.13 -31.84
CA ASP A 178 6.21 11.23 -32.03
C ASP A 178 5.83 12.52 -31.27
N ASN A 179 6.70 13.52 -31.36
CA ASN A 179 6.58 14.82 -30.68
C ASN A 179 5.41 15.69 -31.18
N VAL A 180 4.80 15.38 -32.33
CA VAL A 180 3.61 16.11 -32.84
C VAL A 180 2.30 15.41 -32.45
N ALA A 181 2.39 14.43 -31.55
CA ALA A 181 1.31 13.63 -31.00
C ALA A 181 0.54 12.80 -32.04
N ARG A 182 1.23 12.26 -33.06
CA ARG A 182 0.61 11.28 -33.96
C ARG A 182 0.26 10.01 -33.19
N LEU A 183 -0.96 9.50 -33.36
CA LEU A 183 -1.39 8.27 -32.71
C LEU A 183 -0.56 7.07 -33.22
N ALA A 184 -0.02 6.29 -32.29
CA ALA A 184 0.70 5.06 -32.59
C ALA A 184 -0.30 3.94 -32.95
N VAL A 185 0.07 3.09 -33.91
CA VAL A 185 -0.75 1.95 -34.37
C VAL A 185 -0.07 0.63 -34.04
N ASP A 186 -0.84 -0.43 -33.82
CA ASP A 186 -0.30 -1.75 -33.49
C ASP A 186 0.60 -2.24 -34.64
N PRO A 187 1.85 -2.69 -34.39
CA PRO A 187 2.76 -3.10 -35.46
C PRO A 187 2.25 -4.32 -36.24
N ARG A 188 1.40 -5.14 -35.62
CA ARG A 188 0.75 -6.32 -36.20
C ARG A 188 -0.60 -5.98 -36.83
N ASN A 189 -1.18 -4.81 -36.51
CA ASN A 189 -2.45 -4.37 -37.08
C ASN A 189 -2.56 -2.84 -37.15
N LYS A 190 -2.24 -2.26 -38.32
CA LYS A 190 -2.29 -0.81 -38.59
C LYS A 190 -3.66 -0.15 -38.40
N TYR A 191 -4.74 -0.92 -38.26
CA TYR A 191 -6.09 -0.41 -38.01
C TYR A 191 -6.46 -0.33 -36.53
N VAL A 192 -5.56 -0.76 -35.64
CA VAL A 192 -5.71 -0.70 -34.19
C VAL A 192 -4.75 0.35 -33.65
N ILE A 193 -5.28 1.31 -32.89
CA ILE A 193 -4.46 2.27 -32.15
C ILE A 193 -3.81 1.52 -30.98
N GLN A 194 -2.50 1.72 -30.77
CA GLN A 194 -1.86 1.22 -29.57
C GLN A 194 -2.41 1.94 -28.35
N THR A 195 -2.65 1.22 -27.26
CA THR A 195 -3.14 1.82 -26.02
C THR A 195 -2.30 1.36 -24.84
N LYS A 196 -2.20 2.22 -23.83
CA LYS A 196 -1.51 1.95 -22.56
C LYS A 196 -2.36 2.49 -21.39
N PRO A 197 -2.18 1.96 -20.17
CA PRO A 197 -2.79 2.55 -19.00
C PRO A 197 -2.40 4.03 -18.85
N HIS A 198 -3.39 4.85 -18.52
CA HIS A 198 -3.22 6.29 -18.29
C HIS A 198 -2.52 6.58 -16.95
N GLY A 199 -2.59 5.66 -16.00
CA GLY A 199 -1.98 5.81 -14.68
C GLY A 199 -3.01 5.61 -13.59
N HIS A 200 -2.57 5.72 -12.34
CA HIS A 200 -3.47 5.50 -11.20
C HIS A 200 -4.28 6.75 -10.83
N GLY A 201 -4.01 7.91 -11.45
CA GLY A 201 -4.85 9.12 -11.27
C GLY A 201 -6.28 8.98 -11.81
N ASP A 202 -6.53 8.02 -12.71
CA ASP A 202 -7.89 7.70 -13.20
C ASP A 202 -8.89 7.38 -12.08
N VAL A 203 -8.39 6.97 -10.92
CA VAL A 203 -9.25 6.63 -9.78
C VAL A 203 -10.18 7.78 -9.40
N HIS A 204 -9.73 9.03 -9.52
CA HIS A 204 -10.53 10.19 -9.15
C HIS A 204 -11.65 10.47 -10.16
N SER A 205 -11.37 10.35 -11.47
CA SER A 205 -12.37 10.53 -12.52
C SER A 205 -13.38 9.38 -12.54
N LEU A 206 -12.95 8.15 -12.26
CA LEU A 206 -13.84 6.99 -12.12
C LEU A 206 -14.77 7.14 -10.92
N LEU A 207 -14.25 7.55 -9.76
CA LEU A 207 -15.07 7.81 -8.57
C LEU A 207 -16.08 8.93 -8.84
N TYR A 208 -15.67 10.03 -9.48
CA TYR A 208 -16.55 11.14 -9.82
C TYR A 208 -17.66 10.72 -10.79
N SER A 209 -17.30 10.13 -11.93
CA SER A 209 -18.25 9.76 -12.99
C SER A 209 -19.18 8.61 -12.60
N SER A 210 -18.78 7.74 -11.67
CA SER A 210 -19.63 6.67 -11.14
C SER A 210 -20.77 7.17 -10.24
N GLY A 211 -20.69 8.42 -9.74
CA GLY A 211 -21.64 8.97 -8.78
C GLY A 211 -21.49 8.45 -7.35
N LEU A 212 -20.53 7.55 -7.08
CA LEU A 212 -20.31 6.95 -5.76
C LEU A 212 -20.03 7.98 -4.67
N LEU A 213 -19.28 9.03 -4.99
CA LEU A 213 -18.95 10.08 -4.02
C LEU A 213 -20.19 10.78 -3.47
N ASN A 214 -21.18 11.04 -4.34
CA ASN A 214 -22.45 11.62 -3.90
C ASN A 214 -23.24 10.62 -3.05
N LEU A 215 -23.26 9.34 -3.41
CA LEU A 215 -23.91 8.31 -2.57
C LEU A 215 -23.29 8.24 -1.17
N TRP A 216 -21.96 8.28 -1.08
CA TRP A 216 -21.23 8.31 0.19
C TRP A 216 -21.54 9.56 1.00
N ARG A 217 -21.61 10.73 0.37
CA ARG A 217 -22.00 11.98 1.03
C ARG A 217 -23.41 11.90 1.63
N HIS A 218 -24.38 11.35 0.89
CA HIS A 218 -25.75 11.17 1.40
C HIS A 218 -25.84 10.12 2.51
N ALA A 219 -24.96 9.12 2.51
CA ALA A 219 -24.84 8.13 3.59
C ALA A 219 -24.04 8.65 4.82
N GLY A 220 -23.64 9.92 4.81
CA GLY A 220 -22.95 10.55 5.94
C GLY A 220 -21.48 10.13 6.10
N LEU A 221 -20.85 9.63 5.03
CA LEU A 221 -19.40 9.40 5.03
C LEU A 221 -18.65 10.73 5.01
N ARG A 222 -17.45 10.71 5.57
CA ARG A 222 -16.53 11.86 5.69
C ARG A 222 -15.19 11.61 5.02
N TRP A 223 -14.74 10.37 4.90
CA TRP A 223 -13.36 10.07 4.48
C TRP A 223 -13.31 9.15 3.28
N VAL A 224 -12.32 9.35 2.42
CA VAL A 224 -11.95 8.43 1.34
C VAL A 224 -10.47 8.08 1.48
N LEU A 225 -10.16 6.80 1.70
CA LEU A 225 -8.81 6.29 1.90
C LEU A 225 -8.33 5.55 0.66
N PHE A 226 -7.29 6.06 0.02
CA PHE A 226 -6.68 5.47 -1.17
C PHE A 226 -5.44 4.67 -0.78
N PHE A 227 -5.29 3.48 -1.37
CA PHE A 227 -4.15 2.62 -1.14
C PHE A 227 -3.73 1.78 -2.35
N GLN A 228 -2.57 1.15 -2.24
CA GLN A 228 -1.89 0.43 -3.33
C GLN A 228 -1.93 -1.10 -3.13
N ASP A 229 -1.70 -1.82 -4.22
CA ASP A 229 -1.85 -3.27 -4.39
C ASP A 229 -1.07 -4.20 -3.43
N THR A 230 0.17 -3.88 -3.05
CA THR A 230 1.06 -4.84 -2.34
C THR A 230 1.81 -4.29 -1.14
N ASN A 231 1.23 -3.34 -0.38
CA ASN A 231 1.80 -2.95 0.92
C ASN A 231 1.21 -3.81 2.05
N GLY A 232 2.02 -4.73 2.61
CA GLY A 232 1.55 -5.70 3.60
C GLY A 232 1.38 -5.16 5.02
N LEU A 233 1.78 -3.92 5.27
CA LEU A 233 1.79 -3.32 6.61
C LEU A 233 0.76 -2.20 6.80
N LEU A 234 0.12 -1.78 5.71
CA LEU A 234 -0.72 -0.59 5.63
C LEU A 234 -1.75 -0.45 6.77
N PHE A 235 -2.51 -1.50 7.05
CA PHE A 235 -3.64 -1.45 7.97
C PHE A 235 -3.24 -1.26 9.45
N LYS A 236 -1.94 -1.37 9.76
CA LYS A 236 -1.39 -1.03 11.09
C LYS A 236 -1.18 0.48 11.28
N ALA A 237 -1.12 1.23 10.17
CA ALA A 237 -0.86 2.67 10.16
C ALA A 237 -2.12 3.50 9.89
N ILE A 238 -3.07 2.95 9.13
CA ILE A 238 -4.30 3.65 8.71
C ILE A 238 -5.11 4.21 9.90
N PRO A 239 -5.37 3.46 10.98
CA PRO A 239 -6.15 3.96 12.12
C PRO A 239 -5.61 5.27 12.69
N ALA A 240 -4.35 5.28 13.15
CA ALA A 240 -3.77 6.50 13.70
C ALA A 240 -3.64 7.64 12.66
N ALA A 241 -3.37 7.35 11.39
CA ALA A 241 -3.35 8.38 10.35
C ALA A 241 -4.75 8.99 10.08
N LEU A 242 -5.82 8.21 10.19
CA LEU A 242 -7.19 8.72 10.09
C LEU A 242 -7.50 9.63 11.28
N GLY A 243 -7.09 9.25 12.49
CA GLY A 243 -7.24 10.12 13.66
C GLY A 243 -6.48 11.43 13.55
N VAL A 244 -5.27 11.42 12.99
CA VAL A 244 -4.55 12.66 12.66
C VAL A 244 -5.37 13.52 11.69
N SER A 245 -5.93 12.92 10.64
CA SER A 245 -6.74 13.63 9.65
C SER A 245 -7.97 14.28 10.28
N ALA A 246 -8.66 13.54 11.17
CA ALA A 246 -9.83 14.03 11.88
C ALA A 246 -9.50 15.18 12.84
N THR A 247 -8.45 15.03 13.65
CA THR A 247 -8.03 16.01 14.67
C THR A 247 -7.43 17.27 14.06
N LYS A 248 -6.60 17.12 13.02
CA LYS A 248 -5.96 18.25 12.31
C LYS A 248 -6.84 18.82 11.20
N GLN A 249 -8.01 18.22 10.98
CA GLN A 249 -8.99 18.58 9.96
C GLN A 249 -8.36 18.65 8.56
N TYR A 250 -7.46 17.72 8.23
CA TYR A 250 -6.80 17.73 6.92
C TYR A 250 -7.81 17.43 5.82
N HIS A 251 -7.78 18.23 4.75
CA HIS A 251 -8.47 17.91 3.51
C HIS A 251 -7.76 16.78 2.76
N VAL A 252 -6.43 16.74 2.88
CA VAL A 252 -5.55 15.69 2.33
C VAL A 252 -4.49 15.36 3.36
N ASN A 253 -4.37 14.10 3.72
CA ASN A 253 -3.29 13.58 4.53
C ASN A 253 -2.57 12.46 3.78
N SER A 254 -1.30 12.69 3.44
CA SER A 254 -0.45 11.68 2.84
C SER A 254 0.27 10.90 3.94
N LEU A 255 0.10 9.58 3.98
CA LEU A 255 0.94 8.77 4.85
C LEU A 255 2.36 8.75 4.29
N ALA A 256 3.32 8.84 5.21
CA ALA A 256 4.73 8.93 4.88
C ALA A 256 5.57 8.08 5.84
N VAL A 257 6.80 7.84 5.42
CA VAL A 257 7.84 7.20 6.24
C VAL A 257 9.13 8.02 6.20
N PRO A 258 10.03 7.88 7.19
CA PRO A 258 11.39 8.36 7.03
C PRO A 258 12.01 7.69 5.79
N ARG A 259 12.52 8.48 4.84
CA ARG A 259 13.16 7.97 3.63
C ARG A 259 14.63 8.36 3.57
N LYS A 260 15.46 7.58 2.91
CA LYS A 260 16.83 7.99 2.61
C LYS A 260 16.83 8.98 1.44
N ALA A 261 17.74 9.93 1.48
CA ALA A 261 17.98 10.79 0.33
C ALA A 261 18.30 9.95 -0.92
N LYS A 262 17.75 10.35 -2.06
CA LYS A 262 17.85 9.68 -3.36
C LYS A 262 17.24 8.28 -3.43
N GLU A 263 16.51 7.86 -2.40
CA GLU A 263 15.66 6.68 -2.46
C GLU A 263 14.56 6.88 -3.52
N ALA A 264 14.15 5.80 -4.19
CA ALA A 264 13.14 5.83 -5.26
C ALA A 264 11.70 6.00 -4.71
N ILE A 265 11.52 6.99 -3.85
CA ILE A 265 10.28 7.38 -3.18
C ILE A 265 10.22 8.91 -3.20
N GLY A 266 9.09 9.47 -3.64
CA GLY A 266 8.88 10.92 -3.67
C GLY A 266 8.90 11.54 -2.26
N GLY A 267 9.40 12.77 -2.17
CA GLY A 267 9.43 13.54 -0.93
C GLY A 267 8.23 14.47 -0.83
N ILE A 268 7.61 14.55 0.34
CA ILE A 268 6.55 15.53 0.60
C ILE A 268 7.20 16.89 0.86
N ALA A 269 6.91 17.88 0.02
CA ALA A 269 7.45 19.22 0.11
C ALA A 269 6.32 20.27 0.08
N LYS A 270 6.52 21.37 0.81
CA LYS A 270 5.79 22.61 0.58
C LYS A 270 6.52 23.39 -0.51
N LEU A 271 5.85 23.68 -1.60
CA LEU A 271 6.37 24.49 -2.68
C LEU A 271 5.79 25.91 -2.58
N THR A 272 6.65 26.92 -2.62
CA THR A 272 6.26 28.33 -2.63
C THR A 272 6.78 28.99 -3.90
N HIS A 273 5.88 29.43 -4.77
CA HIS A 273 6.22 30.11 -6.02
C HIS A 273 6.59 31.57 -5.76
N ALA A 274 7.41 32.15 -6.64
CA ALA A 274 7.83 33.56 -6.57
C ALA A 274 6.66 34.57 -6.58
N ASP A 275 5.50 34.19 -7.10
CA ASP A 275 4.26 35.00 -7.10
C ASP A 275 3.39 34.82 -5.84
N GLY A 276 3.85 34.06 -4.86
CA GLY A 276 3.16 33.82 -3.59
C GLY A 276 2.23 32.61 -3.58
N ARG A 277 2.02 31.91 -4.70
CA ARG A 277 1.27 30.64 -4.69
C ARG A 277 1.99 29.57 -3.87
N THR A 278 1.25 28.80 -3.08
CA THR A 278 1.80 27.70 -2.29
C THR A 278 1.01 26.42 -2.47
N MET A 279 1.69 25.27 -2.43
CA MET A 279 1.06 23.95 -2.36
C MET A 279 1.91 23.00 -1.50
N VAL A 280 1.29 21.99 -0.90
CA VAL A 280 1.99 20.86 -0.28
C VAL A 280 1.73 19.63 -1.14
N ILE A 281 2.79 18.97 -1.59
CA ILE A 281 2.67 17.88 -2.55
C ILE A 281 3.82 16.89 -2.47
N ASN A 282 3.59 15.70 -3.01
CA ASN A 282 4.63 14.78 -3.40
C ASN A 282 5.46 15.34 -4.58
N VAL A 283 6.76 15.47 -4.38
CA VAL A 283 7.72 15.73 -5.45
C VAL A 283 8.46 14.43 -5.71
N GLU A 284 8.37 13.91 -6.94
CA GLU A 284 9.01 12.64 -7.31
C GLU A 284 10.53 12.72 -7.09
N TYR A 285 11.14 11.59 -6.72
CA TYR A 285 12.56 11.53 -6.34
C TYR A 285 13.50 12.04 -7.45
N ASN A 286 13.13 11.83 -8.71
CA ASN A 286 13.87 12.29 -9.89
C ASN A 286 13.70 13.79 -10.18
N GLN A 287 12.74 14.45 -9.53
CA GLN A 287 12.49 15.89 -9.62
C GLN A 287 12.98 16.62 -8.37
N LEU A 288 12.94 15.98 -7.20
CA LEU A 288 13.28 16.61 -5.93
C LEU A 288 14.75 17.03 -5.85
N ASP A 289 15.71 16.17 -6.21
CA ASP A 289 17.13 16.53 -6.16
C ASP A 289 17.47 17.69 -7.12
N PRO A 290 17.04 17.68 -8.41
CA PRO A 290 17.20 18.84 -9.29
C PRO A 290 16.52 20.11 -8.77
N LEU A 291 15.31 20.00 -8.21
CA LEU A 291 14.58 21.12 -7.62
C LEU A 291 15.38 21.75 -6.49
N LEU A 292 15.85 20.94 -5.53
CA LEU A 292 16.65 21.41 -4.39
C LEU A 292 17.93 22.12 -4.84
N ARG A 293 18.66 21.55 -5.80
CA ARG A 293 19.88 22.17 -6.34
C ARG A 293 19.61 23.52 -6.99
N ALA A 294 18.49 23.64 -7.69
CA ALA A 294 18.11 24.89 -8.34
C ALA A 294 17.68 25.99 -7.34
N THR A 295 17.30 25.63 -6.11
CA THR A 295 16.68 26.54 -5.14
C THR A 295 17.51 26.76 -3.88
N GLY A 296 18.84 26.66 -3.97
CA GLY A 296 19.75 27.03 -2.88
C GLY A 296 20.19 25.88 -1.95
N TYR A 297 19.94 24.63 -2.31
CA TYR A 297 20.51 23.45 -1.63
C TYR A 297 21.64 22.87 -2.50
N PRO A 298 22.92 23.29 -2.32
CA PRO A 298 24.00 22.95 -3.24
C PRO A 298 24.22 21.43 -3.37
N ASP A 299 24.01 20.70 -2.28
CA ASP A 299 24.18 19.24 -2.23
C ASP A 299 22.93 18.47 -2.69
N GLY A 300 21.83 19.16 -2.98
CA GLY A 300 20.56 18.59 -3.43
C GLY A 300 19.82 17.84 -2.33
N ASP A 301 19.30 16.65 -2.65
CA ASP A 301 18.64 15.79 -1.67
C ASP A 301 19.69 15.04 -0.85
N VAL A 302 19.81 15.40 0.43
CA VAL A 302 20.77 14.85 1.40
C VAL A 302 20.08 14.47 2.71
N ASN A 303 20.67 13.52 3.43
CA ASN A 303 20.20 13.15 4.76
C ASN A 303 20.55 14.25 5.77
N CYS A 304 19.65 14.54 6.71
CA CYS A 304 19.95 15.36 7.89
C CYS A 304 20.58 14.51 9.01
N GLU A 305 20.80 15.10 10.19
CA GLU A 305 21.46 14.50 11.35
C GLU A 305 20.82 13.19 11.84
N THR A 306 19.52 12.99 11.55
CA THR A 306 18.80 11.74 11.86
C THR A 306 19.17 10.57 10.95
N GLY A 307 19.96 10.84 9.90
CA GLY A 307 20.33 9.88 8.86
C GLY A 307 19.25 9.66 7.80
N TYR A 308 18.18 10.47 7.77
CA TYR A 308 17.11 10.43 6.75
C TYR A 308 17.01 11.77 6.02
N SER A 309 16.38 11.79 4.85
CA SER A 309 16.08 13.05 4.17
C SER A 309 15.07 13.87 5.01
N PRO A 310 15.21 15.20 5.07
CA PRO A 310 14.28 16.05 5.82
C PRO A 310 12.87 16.08 5.22
N PHE A 311 12.72 15.68 3.94
CA PHE A 311 11.43 15.56 3.29
C PHE A 311 10.86 14.14 3.53
N PRO A 312 9.67 13.97 4.14
CA PRO A 312 9.11 12.64 4.36
C PRO A 312 8.84 11.88 3.06
N GLY A 313 9.06 10.57 3.04
CA GLY A 313 8.77 9.73 1.87
C GLY A 313 7.29 9.39 1.75
N ASN A 314 6.64 9.85 0.70
CA ASN A 314 5.25 9.54 0.42
C ASN A 314 5.10 8.07 0.01
N ILE A 315 4.31 7.30 0.76
CA ILE A 315 4.06 5.88 0.48
C ILE A 315 2.79 5.63 -0.35
N ASN A 316 2.20 6.71 -0.88
CA ASN A 316 1.03 6.72 -1.75
C ASN A 316 -0.20 6.08 -1.10
N GLN A 317 -0.40 6.38 0.17
CA GLN A 317 -1.62 6.07 0.93
C GLN A 317 -2.21 7.42 1.34
N LEU A 318 -3.40 7.73 0.87
CA LEU A 318 -3.96 9.08 0.95
C LEU A 318 -5.29 9.03 1.70
N ILE A 319 -5.48 9.94 2.64
CA ILE A 319 -6.77 10.13 3.31
C ILE A 319 -7.31 11.49 2.87
N LEU A 320 -8.46 11.48 2.21
CA LEU A 320 -9.12 12.68 1.69
C LEU A 320 -10.43 12.94 2.44
N GLU A 321 -10.69 14.20 2.79
CA GLU A 321 -12.00 14.61 3.31
C GLU A 321 -13.01 14.72 2.16
N LEU A 322 -14.11 13.97 2.25
CA LEU A 322 -15.07 13.72 1.17
C LEU A 322 -15.74 15.00 0.66
N GLY A 323 -16.07 15.94 1.54
CA GLY A 323 -16.73 17.21 1.18
C GLY A 323 -15.88 18.05 0.22
N PRO A 324 -14.71 18.55 0.66
CA PRO A 324 -13.76 19.26 -0.20
C PRO A 324 -13.34 18.44 -1.44
N TYR A 325 -13.24 17.11 -1.30
CA TYR A 325 -12.92 16.23 -2.42
C TYR A 325 -13.98 16.28 -3.53
N ILE A 326 -15.27 16.18 -3.20
CA ILE A 326 -16.36 16.31 -4.18
C ILE A 326 -16.37 17.70 -4.82
N GLU A 327 -16.21 18.75 -4.02
CA GLU A 327 -16.21 20.13 -4.50
C GLU A 327 -15.12 20.36 -5.54
N GLU A 328 -13.92 19.84 -5.30
CA GLU A 328 -12.81 20.01 -6.22
C GLU A 328 -12.99 19.16 -7.49
N LEU A 329 -13.37 17.89 -7.37
CA LEU A 329 -13.61 17.05 -8.54
C LEU A 329 -14.77 17.56 -9.40
N THR A 330 -15.76 18.25 -8.81
CA THR A 330 -16.84 18.88 -9.57
C THR A 330 -16.30 19.98 -10.49
N LYS A 331 -15.29 20.74 -10.06
CA LYS A 331 -14.65 21.79 -10.87
C LYS A 331 -13.81 21.18 -12.00
N THR A 332 -13.10 20.09 -11.71
CA THR A 332 -12.18 19.47 -12.67
C THR A 332 -12.83 18.40 -13.55
N GLY A 333 -14.09 18.03 -13.27
CA GLY A 333 -14.73 16.86 -13.89
C GLY A 333 -14.04 15.55 -13.49
N GLY A 334 -13.36 15.52 -12.35
CA GLY A 334 -12.53 14.41 -11.90
C GLY A 334 -11.14 14.33 -12.53
N ALA A 335 -10.77 15.27 -13.40
CA ALA A 335 -9.46 15.31 -14.03
C ALA A 335 -8.36 15.67 -13.02
N ILE A 336 -7.21 15.02 -13.18
CA ILE A 336 -5.96 15.33 -12.48
C ILE A 336 -4.95 15.81 -13.51
N GLN A 337 -4.05 16.70 -13.11
CA GLN A 337 -3.00 17.19 -13.99
C GLN A 337 -2.18 16.04 -14.58
N GLU A 338 -2.03 16.06 -15.90
CA GLU A 338 -1.28 15.06 -16.65
C GLU A 338 0.17 15.48 -16.86
N PHE A 339 1.01 14.49 -17.16
CA PHE A 339 2.38 14.67 -17.63
C PHE A 339 2.69 13.67 -18.74
N VAL A 340 3.86 13.80 -19.37
CA VAL A 340 4.35 12.84 -20.37
C VAL A 340 5.83 12.55 -20.15
N ASN A 341 6.22 11.28 -20.28
CA ASN A 341 7.61 10.84 -20.10
C ASN A 341 8.09 10.01 -21.32
N PRO A 342 8.32 10.65 -22.48
CA PRO A 342 8.78 9.97 -23.69
C PRO A 342 10.19 9.42 -23.51
N LYS A 343 10.39 8.15 -23.87
CA LYS A 343 11.72 7.52 -23.96
C LYS A 343 12.30 7.81 -25.33
N TYR A 344 13.32 8.65 -25.42
CA TYR A 344 13.98 8.98 -26.69
C TYR A 344 15.06 7.95 -27.08
N LYS A 345 15.35 7.84 -28.38
CA LYS A 345 16.46 6.99 -28.89
C LYS A 345 17.84 7.55 -28.53
N ASP A 346 17.95 8.87 -28.46
CA ASP A 346 19.17 9.61 -28.21
C ASP A 346 18.88 10.99 -27.60
N ALA A 347 19.94 11.74 -27.30
CA ALA A 347 19.86 13.05 -26.66
C ALA A 347 19.26 14.16 -27.53
N SER A 348 19.08 13.96 -28.86
CA SER A 348 18.46 14.96 -29.74
C SER A 348 16.96 15.15 -29.46
N LYS A 349 16.35 14.19 -28.74
CA LYS A 349 14.92 14.16 -28.43
C LYS A 349 14.01 14.28 -29.68
N THR A 350 14.45 13.75 -30.82
CA THR A 350 13.72 13.83 -32.09
C THR A 350 12.80 12.64 -32.34
N SER A 351 13.18 11.46 -31.86
CA SER A 351 12.43 10.21 -32.08
C SER A 351 12.33 9.37 -30.81
N PHE A 352 11.18 8.70 -30.63
CA PHE A 352 10.95 7.84 -29.48
C PHE A 352 11.56 6.44 -29.70
N LYS A 353 12.09 5.84 -28.64
CA LYS A 353 12.50 4.43 -28.56
C LYS A 353 11.29 3.49 -28.56
N SER A 354 10.16 3.98 -28.04
CA SER A 354 8.87 3.29 -28.01
C SER A 354 7.76 4.33 -27.90
N SER A 355 6.56 4.01 -28.39
CA SER A 355 5.38 4.89 -28.25
C SER A 355 5.14 5.29 -26.79
N THR A 356 4.75 6.55 -26.58
CA THR A 356 4.46 7.12 -25.25
C THR A 356 2.95 7.33 -25.07
N ARG A 357 2.52 7.85 -23.92
CA ARG A 357 1.13 8.25 -23.63
C ARG A 357 1.13 9.31 -22.53
N LEU A 358 0.05 10.06 -22.39
CA LEU A 358 -0.13 10.92 -21.21
C LEU A 358 -0.28 10.06 -19.96
N GLU A 359 0.17 10.59 -18.83
CA GLU A 359 0.11 9.92 -17.55
C GLU A 359 -0.49 10.82 -16.47
N CYS A 360 -1.20 10.24 -15.51
CA CYS A 360 -1.66 10.95 -14.32
C CYS A 360 -1.39 10.16 -13.04
N MET A 361 -1.13 10.88 -11.95
CA MET A 361 -0.80 10.32 -10.64
C MET A 361 -1.86 10.69 -9.61
N MET A 362 -2.26 9.73 -8.76
CA MET A 362 -3.31 9.97 -7.77
C MET A 362 -2.85 10.95 -6.67
N GLN A 363 -1.56 10.91 -6.34
CA GLN A 363 -0.94 11.86 -5.41
C GLN A 363 -0.77 13.28 -5.97
N ASP A 364 -1.11 13.52 -7.24
CA ASP A 364 -1.11 14.86 -7.83
C ASP A 364 -2.43 15.61 -7.61
N TYR A 365 -3.44 14.99 -6.98
CA TYR A 365 -4.67 15.67 -6.57
C TYR A 365 -4.44 17.02 -5.85
N PRO A 366 -3.45 17.18 -4.94
CA PRO A 366 -3.18 18.46 -4.31
C PRO A 366 -2.86 19.62 -5.27
N LYS A 367 -2.47 19.36 -6.53
CA LYS A 367 -2.21 20.43 -7.52
C LYS A 367 -3.47 21.20 -7.91
N THR A 368 -4.65 20.62 -7.75
CA THR A 368 -5.91 21.28 -8.10
C THR A 368 -6.47 22.10 -6.93
N LEU A 369 -5.97 21.89 -5.71
CA LEU A 369 -6.52 22.50 -4.51
C LEU A 369 -6.17 23.99 -4.39
N PRO A 370 -7.06 24.81 -3.80
CA PRO A 370 -6.74 26.20 -3.49
C PRO A 370 -5.68 26.28 -2.37
N PRO A 371 -4.93 27.38 -2.26
CA PRO A 371 -3.92 27.58 -1.20
C PRO A 371 -4.47 27.52 0.23
N THR A 372 -5.78 27.69 0.42
CA THR A 372 -6.47 27.56 1.72
C THR A 372 -6.69 26.10 2.14
N ALA A 373 -6.41 25.13 1.27
CA ALA A 373 -6.60 23.72 1.59
C ALA A 373 -5.58 23.24 2.63
N ARG A 374 -6.07 22.55 3.66
CA ARG A 374 -5.22 21.93 4.70
C ARG A 374 -4.68 20.60 4.18
N VAL A 375 -3.53 20.65 3.52
CA VAL A 375 -2.79 19.49 3.02
C VAL A 375 -1.61 19.21 3.96
N GLY A 376 -1.56 18.01 4.51
CA GLY A 376 -0.54 17.58 5.46
C GLY A 376 -0.07 16.16 5.22
N PHE A 377 0.71 15.65 6.17
CA PHE A 377 1.21 14.28 6.14
C PHE A 377 1.27 13.68 7.56
N THR A 378 1.32 12.35 7.61
CA THR A 378 1.56 11.58 8.84
C THR A 378 2.73 10.64 8.62
N VAL A 379 3.82 10.85 9.36
CA VAL A 379 5.00 9.98 9.34
C VAL A 379 4.86 8.89 10.40
N MET A 380 5.13 7.66 9.99
CA MET A 380 5.31 6.53 10.89
C MET A 380 6.56 5.74 10.52
N ASP A 381 7.02 4.88 11.43
CA ASP A 381 8.15 4.02 11.18
C ASP A 381 7.92 3.10 9.96
N ILE A 382 8.96 2.88 9.16
CA ILE A 382 8.94 1.97 8.00
C ILE A 382 8.44 0.57 8.41
N TRP A 383 8.92 0.05 9.54
CA TRP A 383 8.57 -1.30 10.01
C TRP A 383 7.09 -1.45 10.36
N LEU A 384 6.37 -0.34 10.58
CA LEU A 384 4.94 -0.33 10.88
C LEU A 384 4.09 -0.10 9.62
N ALA A 385 4.55 0.75 8.69
CA ALA A 385 3.69 1.31 7.65
C ALA A 385 4.04 0.91 6.21
N TYR A 386 5.27 0.43 5.93
CA TYR A 386 5.76 0.34 4.55
C TYR A 386 6.56 -0.93 4.24
N ALA A 387 5.91 -1.88 3.56
CA ALA A 387 6.54 -3.07 3.00
C ALA A 387 5.92 -3.44 1.63
N PRO A 388 6.21 -2.68 0.56
CA PRO A 388 5.68 -2.98 -0.75
C PRO A 388 6.47 -4.11 -1.45
N VAL A 389 5.80 -4.83 -2.34
CA VAL A 389 6.41 -5.83 -3.24
C VAL A 389 6.41 -5.29 -4.67
N LYS A 390 7.58 -4.84 -5.14
CA LYS A 390 7.78 -4.12 -6.41
C LYS A 390 8.90 -4.66 -7.29
N ASN A 391 9.89 -5.35 -6.71
CA ASN A 391 11.07 -5.86 -7.41
C ASN A 391 11.04 -7.39 -7.51
N ASN A 392 11.40 -7.92 -8.68
CA ASN A 392 11.76 -9.33 -8.83
C ASN A 392 13.08 -9.63 -8.08
N PRO A 393 13.45 -10.91 -7.89
CA PRO A 393 14.68 -11.28 -7.22
C PRO A 393 15.96 -10.66 -7.81
N GLU A 394 16.06 -10.55 -9.14
CA GLU A 394 17.26 -10.01 -9.81
C GLU A 394 17.43 -8.50 -9.59
N ASP A 395 16.34 -7.74 -9.65
CA ASP A 395 16.34 -6.29 -9.42
C ASP A 395 16.53 -5.98 -7.93
N ALA A 396 15.96 -6.80 -7.05
CA ALA A 396 16.23 -6.71 -5.61
C ALA A 396 17.73 -6.93 -5.31
N ALA A 397 18.40 -7.88 -5.98
CA ALA A 397 19.82 -8.12 -5.80
C ALA A 397 20.72 -6.93 -6.21
N LYS A 398 20.22 -6.02 -7.06
CA LYS A 398 20.93 -4.80 -7.49
C LYS A 398 20.76 -3.64 -6.51
N VAL A 399 19.84 -3.74 -5.53
CA VAL A 399 19.61 -2.68 -4.54
C VAL A 399 20.82 -2.59 -3.61
N PRO A 400 21.42 -1.40 -3.42
CA PRO A 400 22.55 -1.23 -2.51
C PRO A 400 22.24 -1.68 -1.08
N LYS A 401 23.22 -2.31 -0.41
CA LYS A 401 23.07 -2.77 0.97
C LYS A 401 22.65 -1.61 1.90
N GLY A 402 21.63 -1.84 2.71
CA GLY A 402 21.07 -0.84 3.62
C GLY A 402 19.85 -0.10 3.08
N ASN A 403 19.56 -0.22 1.78
CA ASN A 403 18.32 0.26 1.18
C ASN A 403 17.23 -0.83 1.19
N PRO A 404 15.94 -0.45 1.18
CA PRO A 404 14.87 -1.43 1.15
C PRO A 404 14.78 -2.11 -0.22
N TYR A 405 14.79 -3.43 -0.20
CA TYR A 405 14.81 -4.27 -1.40
C TYR A 405 13.46 -4.35 -2.14
N HIS A 406 12.35 -4.18 -1.43
CA HIS A 406 10.98 -4.23 -1.95
C HIS A 406 10.68 -5.48 -2.81
N SER A 407 11.20 -6.65 -2.41
CA SER A 407 10.90 -7.95 -3.04
C SER A 407 9.82 -8.71 -2.27
N ALA A 408 9.30 -9.80 -2.83
CA ALA A 408 8.38 -10.70 -2.13
C ALA A 408 9.02 -11.25 -0.84
N THR A 409 10.31 -11.57 -0.87
CA THR A 409 11.09 -11.97 0.32
C THR A 409 11.09 -10.88 1.40
N SER A 410 11.43 -9.63 1.05
CA SER A 410 11.49 -8.56 2.06
C SER A 410 10.12 -8.15 2.57
N GLY A 411 9.10 -8.18 1.71
CA GLY A 411 7.71 -7.91 2.09
C GLY A 411 7.24 -8.90 3.16
N GLU A 412 7.40 -10.20 2.90
CA GLU A 412 7.02 -11.25 3.84
C GLU A 412 7.80 -11.18 5.16
N MET A 413 9.13 -10.97 5.10
CA MET A 413 9.95 -10.81 6.31
C MET A 413 9.57 -9.56 7.11
N ALA A 414 9.16 -8.47 6.46
CA ALA A 414 8.71 -7.26 7.13
C ALA A 414 7.38 -7.48 7.87
N VAL A 415 6.46 -8.25 7.30
CA VAL A 415 5.21 -8.65 7.95
C VAL A 415 5.49 -9.42 9.24
N TYR A 416 6.31 -10.47 9.17
CA TYR A 416 6.68 -11.25 10.36
C TYR A 416 7.36 -10.38 11.42
N ARG A 417 8.33 -9.55 11.00
CA ARG A 417 9.03 -8.63 11.90
C ARG A 417 8.07 -7.68 12.61
N ALA A 418 7.14 -7.10 11.87
CA ALA A 418 6.19 -6.15 12.42
C ALA A 418 5.26 -6.82 13.44
N ASN A 419 4.75 -8.02 13.16
CA ASN A 419 3.94 -8.78 14.10
C ASN A 419 4.72 -9.09 15.39
N SER A 420 5.97 -9.54 15.27
CA SER A 420 6.83 -9.77 16.43
C SER A 420 7.11 -8.49 17.23
N LEU A 421 7.32 -7.35 16.57
CA LEU A 421 7.56 -6.06 17.25
C LEU A 421 6.32 -5.55 17.97
N ILE A 422 5.13 -5.72 17.38
CA ILE A 422 3.86 -5.36 18.01
C ILE A 422 3.66 -6.15 19.29
N LEU A 423 3.83 -7.48 19.25
CA LEU A 423 3.74 -8.33 20.45
C LEU A 423 4.77 -7.94 21.52
N LYS A 424 5.94 -7.41 21.13
CA LYS A 424 6.98 -6.95 22.05
C LYS A 424 6.69 -5.61 22.73
N LYS A 425 5.92 -4.70 22.13
CA LYS A 425 5.85 -3.29 22.56
C LYS A 425 5.05 -3.01 23.85
N ARG A 426 4.56 -4.03 24.56
CA ARG A 426 4.02 -3.92 25.94
C ARG A 426 5.09 -3.56 27.01
N TYR A 427 6.34 -3.33 26.60
CA TYR A 427 7.53 -3.27 27.46
C TYR A 427 7.66 -2.06 28.40
N TYR A 428 6.78 -1.06 28.40
CA TYR A 428 6.96 0.16 29.19
C TYR A 428 6.20 0.27 30.53
N ASN A 429 5.69 -0.84 31.10
CA ASN A 429 5.19 -0.86 32.49
C ASN A 429 5.30 -2.23 33.23
N GLY A 430 6.28 -3.06 32.85
CA GLY A 430 6.69 -4.23 33.62
C GLY A 430 5.84 -5.51 33.42
N LYS A 431 6.53 -6.60 33.03
CA LYS A 431 6.08 -8.00 32.90
C LYS A 431 5.51 -8.41 31.53
N PHE A 432 6.39 -8.39 30.52
CA PHE A 432 6.42 -9.36 29.42
C PHE A 432 7.85 -9.38 28.86
N GLY A 433 8.52 -10.53 28.85
CA GLY A 433 9.93 -10.65 28.49
C GLY A 433 10.17 -11.72 27.44
N PHE A 434 10.64 -11.31 26.26
CA PHE A 434 11.36 -12.22 25.38
C PHE A 434 12.84 -12.21 25.80
N ASP A 435 13.46 -13.39 25.89
CA ASP A 435 14.86 -13.54 26.26
C ASP A 435 15.77 -12.58 25.48
N SER A 436 16.76 -12.04 26.19
CA SER A 436 17.80 -11.19 25.63
C SER A 436 18.54 -11.90 24.48
N ILE A 437 18.74 -11.14 23.41
CA ILE A 437 19.32 -11.54 22.12
C ILE A 437 20.79 -11.98 22.31
N SER A 438 21.12 -13.22 21.91
CA SER A 438 22.47 -13.56 21.44
C SER A 438 22.46 -13.63 19.92
N GLN A 439 23.39 -12.93 19.27
CA GLN A 439 23.44 -12.74 17.80
C GLN A 439 23.92 -13.98 17.01
N ASN A 440 24.14 -15.13 17.65
CA ASN A 440 25.08 -16.11 17.11
C ASN A 440 24.49 -17.24 16.23
N ASN A 441 23.17 -17.37 16.06
CA ASN A 441 22.58 -18.52 15.34
C ASN A 441 21.47 -18.16 14.31
N SER A 442 21.62 -17.10 13.51
CA SER A 442 20.65 -16.84 12.43
C SER A 442 20.86 -17.78 11.24
N THR A 443 19.90 -18.65 10.93
CA THR A 443 19.81 -19.28 9.60
C THR A 443 19.62 -18.18 8.55
N ALA A 444 20.57 -18.08 7.63
CA ALA A 444 20.51 -17.12 6.53
C ALA A 444 19.86 -17.75 5.30
N LEU A 445 18.81 -17.11 4.80
CA LEU A 445 18.20 -17.41 3.50
C LEU A 445 19.01 -16.71 2.41
N MET A 446 19.19 -17.37 1.26
CA MET A 446 19.90 -16.80 0.12
C MET A 446 18.94 -16.72 -1.06
N VAL A 447 18.55 -15.49 -1.42
CA VAL A 447 17.67 -15.27 -2.58
C VAL A 447 18.40 -14.37 -3.57
N ALA A 448 18.64 -14.90 -4.78
CA ALA A 448 19.37 -14.21 -5.85
C ALA A 448 20.72 -13.59 -5.41
N GLY A 449 21.46 -14.27 -4.52
CA GLY A 449 22.75 -13.80 -4.00
C GLY A 449 22.66 -12.77 -2.87
N VAL A 450 21.45 -12.36 -2.46
CA VAL A 450 21.23 -11.54 -1.26
C VAL A 450 21.06 -12.44 -0.05
N GLN A 451 21.87 -12.18 0.98
CA GLN A 451 21.77 -12.86 2.27
C GLN A 451 20.69 -12.20 3.12
N TRP A 452 19.65 -12.96 3.42
CA TRP A 452 18.57 -12.63 4.33
C TRP A 452 18.83 -13.33 5.65
N THR A 453 19.47 -12.64 6.57
CA THR A 453 19.54 -13.13 7.95
C THR A 453 18.17 -12.96 8.59
N ARG A 454 17.70 -13.96 9.35
CA ARG A 454 16.67 -13.74 10.37
C ARG A 454 17.26 -12.73 11.35
N GLY A 455 17.11 -11.43 11.06
CA GLY A 455 17.76 -10.36 11.81
C GLY A 455 17.25 -10.36 13.24
N GLY A 456 18.01 -10.96 14.15
CA GLY A 456 17.92 -10.86 15.61
C GLY A 456 16.57 -11.06 16.33
N SER A 457 15.44 -11.34 15.65
CA SER A 457 14.12 -11.21 16.27
C SER A 457 12.89 -11.79 15.53
N VAL A 458 13.01 -12.61 14.48
CA VAL A 458 11.82 -12.96 13.67
C VAL A 458 11.65 -14.47 13.47
N ALA A 459 10.92 -15.07 14.40
CA ALA A 459 10.11 -16.26 14.13
C ALA A 459 9.02 -15.89 13.10
N PRO A 460 8.70 -16.72 12.09
CA PRO A 460 7.47 -16.56 11.34
C PRO A 460 6.29 -16.39 12.31
N CYS A 461 5.66 -15.22 12.27
CA CYS A 461 4.60 -14.86 13.19
C CYS A 461 3.43 -14.31 12.37
N HIS A 462 2.40 -15.13 12.23
CA HIS A 462 1.14 -14.74 11.61
C HIS A 462 0.17 -14.34 12.72
N LEU A 463 -0.39 -13.14 12.57
CA LEU A 463 -1.53 -12.65 13.34
C LEU A 463 -2.61 -12.33 12.32
N GLU A 464 -3.76 -12.96 12.48
CA GLU A 464 -4.94 -12.64 11.67
C GLU A 464 -5.34 -11.17 11.87
N ALA A 465 -5.93 -10.57 10.83
CA ALA A 465 -6.29 -9.15 10.82
C ALA A 465 -7.18 -8.74 12.02
N GLN A 466 -8.02 -9.65 12.50
CA GLN A 466 -8.93 -9.41 13.62
C GLN A 466 -8.25 -9.39 14.99
N MET A 467 -7.05 -9.97 15.12
CA MET A 467 -6.29 -9.98 16.38
C MET A 467 -5.48 -8.69 16.59
N GLY A 468 -5.57 -7.71 15.68
CA GLY A 468 -4.85 -6.45 15.79
C GLY A 468 -5.49 -5.28 15.05
N ALA A 469 -6.79 -5.10 15.27
CA ALA A 469 -7.54 -3.95 14.74
C ALA A 469 -7.03 -2.61 15.31
N ASP A 470 -6.55 -2.60 16.56
CA ASP A 470 -5.90 -1.47 17.21
C ASP A 470 -4.87 -1.93 18.27
N PHE A 471 -4.02 -1.02 18.73
CA PHE A 471 -2.98 -1.30 19.72
C PHE A 471 -3.54 -1.75 21.08
N PRO A 472 -4.57 -1.10 21.66
CA PRO A 472 -5.19 -1.57 22.90
C PRO A 472 -5.67 -3.03 22.83
N ASP A 473 -6.30 -3.44 21.73
CA ASP A 473 -6.78 -4.81 21.51
C ASP A 473 -5.63 -5.82 21.52
N VAL A 474 -4.58 -5.60 20.71
CA VAL A 474 -3.41 -6.51 20.69
C VAL A 474 -2.76 -6.60 22.05
N THR A 475 -2.59 -5.47 22.73
CA THR A 475 -1.93 -5.46 24.03
C THR A 475 -2.75 -6.23 25.06
N SER A 476 -4.09 -6.10 25.06
CA SER A 476 -4.97 -6.79 26.00
C SER A 476 -4.91 -8.32 25.89
N LYS A 477 -4.61 -8.85 24.71
CA LYS A 477 -4.57 -10.29 24.39
C LYS A 477 -3.28 -10.99 24.83
N VAL A 478 -2.35 -10.25 25.42
CA VAL A 478 -1.02 -10.76 25.76
C VAL A 478 -0.70 -10.41 27.21
N SER A 479 -0.56 -11.43 28.07
CA SER A 479 -0.38 -11.29 29.52
C SER A 479 0.62 -12.29 30.10
N GLY A 480 1.13 -12.01 31.31
CA GLY A 480 2.08 -12.90 31.98
C GLY A 480 3.50 -12.83 31.39
N SER A 481 4.22 -13.95 31.38
CA SER A 481 5.59 -14.06 30.89
C SER A 481 5.67 -15.03 29.72
N CYS A 482 5.40 -14.57 28.50
CA CYS A 482 5.62 -15.41 27.32
C CYS A 482 7.00 -15.22 26.69
N SER A 483 7.58 -16.32 26.24
CA SER A 483 8.81 -16.39 25.46
C SER A 483 8.56 -17.15 24.15
N ILE A 484 9.09 -16.65 23.03
CA ILE A 484 9.04 -17.32 21.73
C ILE A 484 10.46 -17.31 21.17
N SER A 485 11.01 -18.49 20.90
CA SER A 485 12.36 -18.62 20.38
C SER A 485 12.47 -18.15 18.92
N GLN A 486 13.70 -17.89 18.45
CA GLN A 486 13.92 -17.40 17.09
C GLN A 486 13.61 -18.43 15.98
N LYS A 487 13.63 -19.73 16.31
CA LYS A 487 13.28 -20.79 15.37
C LYS A 487 11.78 -21.05 15.31
N SER A 488 11.03 -20.57 16.30
CA SER A 488 9.62 -20.86 16.45
C SER A 488 8.76 -20.30 15.32
N THR A 489 7.53 -20.78 15.23
CA THR A 489 6.49 -20.21 14.38
C THR A 489 5.20 -20.11 15.18
N LEU A 490 4.56 -18.96 15.15
CA LEU A 490 3.28 -18.75 15.81
C LEU A 490 2.26 -18.30 14.76
N VAL A 491 1.21 -19.09 14.58
CA VAL A 491 0.09 -18.77 13.70
C VAL A 491 -1.17 -18.68 14.54
N ILE A 492 -1.75 -17.48 14.59
CA ILE A 492 -2.98 -17.21 15.31
C ILE A 492 -4.06 -16.82 14.30
N ASN A 493 -5.02 -17.71 14.12
CA ASN A 493 -6.21 -17.53 13.31
C ASN A 493 -7.40 -17.50 14.29
N GLY A 494 -7.84 -16.31 14.64
CA GLY A 494 -8.94 -16.07 15.56
C GLY A 494 -8.82 -14.69 16.22
N SER A 495 -9.96 -14.02 16.40
CA SER A 495 -10.03 -12.72 17.04
C SER A 495 -9.82 -12.79 18.56
N ASN A 496 -10.32 -13.83 19.22
CA ASN A 496 -10.40 -13.93 20.68
C ASN A 496 -9.40 -14.95 21.27
N ILE A 497 -8.15 -14.88 20.81
CA ILE A 497 -7.06 -15.74 21.30
C ILE A 497 -6.16 -14.92 22.22
N PHE A 498 -5.92 -15.43 23.43
CA PHE A 498 -5.17 -14.77 24.49
C PHE A 498 -3.90 -15.58 24.82
N LEU A 499 -2.74 -14.94 24.81
CA LEU A 499 -1.47 -15.56 25.15
C LEU A 499 -1.13 -15.23 26.61
N GLU A 500 -1.02 -16.26 27.45
CA GLU A 500 -0.74 -16.14 28.89
C GLU A 500 0.34 -17.14 29.31
N ASP A 501 1.50 -16.65 29.78
CA ASP A 501 2.61 -17.50 30.25
C ASP A 501 3.02 -18.61 29.25
N LEU A 502 3.09 -18.27 27.95
CA LEU A 502 3.45 -19.18 26.86
C LEU A 502 4.98 -19.21 26.64
N SER A 503 5.60 -20.38 26.76
CA SER A 503 6.96 -20.64 26.30
C SER A 503 6.92 -21.46 25.00
N LEU A 504 7.37 -20.90 23.89
CA LEU A 504 7.30 -21.52 22.56
C LEU A 504 8.69 -21.70 21.95
N ASP A 505 9.12 -22.95 21.83
CA ASP A 505 10.31 -23.39 21.10
C ASP A 505 9.95 -24.43 20.01
N GLY A 506 9.34 -23.97 18.93
CA GLY A 506 8.75 -24.81 17.89
C GLY A 506 7.63 -24.09 17.13
N ALA A 507 6.78 -24.81 16.40
CA ALA A 507 5.61 -24.25 15.73
C ALA A 507 4.32 -24.49 16.53
N LEU A 508 3.51 -23.44 16.66
CA LEU A 508 2.18 -23.44 17.27
C LEU A 508 1.18 -22.79 16.32
N VAL A 509 0.10 -23.52 16.01
CA VAL A 509 -1.02 -23.05 15.19
C VAL A 509 -2.29 -23.13 16.01
N ILE A 510 -2.96 -22.00 16.20
CA ILE A 510 -4.26 -21.93 16.86
C ILE A 510 -5.28 -21.39 15.87
N ASN A 511 -6.35 -22.16 15.66
CA ASN A 511 -7.51 -21.76 14.87
C ASN A 511 -8.73 -21.67 15.79
N SER A 512 -9.48 -20.57 15.74
CA SER A 512 -10.71 -20.40 16.50
C SER A 512 -11.76 -19.63 15.71
N VAL A 513 -13.02 -20.05 15.83
CA VAL A 513 -14.16 -19.27 15.32
C VAL A 513 -14.35 -17.97 16.11
N ILE A 514 -15.11 -17.01 15.56
CA ILE A 514 -15.26 -15.67 16.14
C ILE A 514 -15.84 -15.67 17.57
N ASP A 515 -16.70 -16.63 17.89
CA ASP A 515 -17.37 -16.76 19.19
C ASP A 515 -16.61 -17.67 20.18
N ALA A 516 -15.39 -18.10 19.83
CA ALA A 516 -14.54 -18.90 20.70
C ALA A 516 -13.48 -18.01 21.36
N GLU A 517 -13.47 -17.97 22.70
CA GLU A 517 -12.39 -17.38 23.49
C GLU A 517 -11.37 -18.47 23.85
N VAL A 518 -10.11 -18.30 23.48
CA VAL A 518 -9.06 -19.31 23.69
C VAL A 518 -7.89 -18.71 24.47
N LYS A 519 -7.65 -19.20 25.69
CA LYS A 519 -6.45 -18.87 26.47
C LYS A 519 -5.36 -19.89 26.19
N VAL A 520 -4.18 -19.42 25.79
CA VAL A 520 -3.05 -20.24 25.35
C VAL A 520 -1.83 -19.95 26.23
N GLY A 521 -1.36 -20.98 26.93
CA GLY A 521 -0.21 -20.91 27.82
C GLY A 521 0.52 -22.23 27.95
N GLY A 522 1.55 -22.28 28.81
CA GLY A 522 2.36 -23.48 29.01
C GLY A 522 3.58 -23.55 28.10
N SER A 523 4.19 -24.73 27.95
CA SER A 523 5.47 -24.90 27.24
C SER A 523 5.34 -25.79 26.01
N VAL A 524 5.43 -25.19 24.82
CA VAL A 524 5.42 -25.90 23.53
C VAL A 524 6.85 -26.08 23.04
N GLN A 525 7.30 -27.33 22.88
CA GLN A 525 8.58 -27.67 22.26
C GLN A 525 8.37 -28.69 21.15
N ASN A 526 8.83 -28.38 19.94
CA ASN A 526 8.81 -29.29 18.79
C ASN A 526 9.83 -28.87 17.73
N LYS A 527 9.99 -29.66 16.66
CA LYS A 527 10.97 -29.37 15.58
C LYS A 527 10.62 -28.11 14.75
N GLY A 528 9.39 -27.64 14.82
CA GLY A 528 8.93 -26.41 14.16
C GLY A 528 8.94 -26.47 12.64
N TRP A 529 9.01 -25.29 12.03
CA TRP A 529 9.01 -25.12 10.58
C TRP A 529 10.38 -24.65 10.07
N ILE A 530 10.77 -25.13 8.89
CA ILE A 530 12.05 -24.83 8.25
C ILE A 530 11.81 -24.03 6.98
N LEU A 531 12.66 -23.04 6.71
CA LEU A 531 12.66 -22.29 5.45
C LEU A 531 13.64 -22.95 4.49
N GLU A 532 13.13 -23.48 3.39
CA GLU A 532 13.91 -24.11 2.34
C GLU A 532 14.09 -23.13 1.18
N ASN A 533 15.33 -22.91 0.76
CA ASN A 533 15.63 -22.08 -0.39
C ASN A 533 15.01 -22.70 -1.66
N VAL A 534 14.44 -21.85 -2.50
CA VAL A 534 13.94 -22.21 -3.83
C VAL A 534 14.64 -21.32 -4.83
N ASP A 535 15.24 -21.91 -5.86
CA ASP A 535 15.82 -21.12 -6.95
C ASP A 535 14.69 -20.39 -7.69
N TYR A 536 14.81 -19.08 -7.83
CA TYR A 536 13.83 -18.27 -8.57
C TYR A 536 13.77 -18.64 -10.06
N LYS A 537 14.78 -19.36 -10.57
CA LYS A 537 14.82 -19.90 -11.93
C LYS A 537 14.20 -21.29 -12.07
N ASP A 538 13.90 -21.98 -10.97
CA ASP A 538 13.30 -23.31 -11.01
C ASP A 538 11.84 -23.24 -11.49
N THR A 539 11.61 -23.54 -12.76
CA THR A 539 10.28 -23.48 -13.39
C THR A 539 9.33 -24.58 -12.93
N SER A 540 9.80 -25.57 -12.15
CA SER A 540 8.93 -26.58 -11.53
C SER A 540 8.19 -26.06 -10.31
N ALA A 541 8.69 -24.99 -9.68
CA ALA A 541 8.04 -24.34 -8.55
C ALA A 541 7.02 -23.28 -9.02
N PRO A 542 5.90 -23.09 -8.28
CA PRO A 542 4.96 -22.00 -8.57
C PRO A 542 5.64 -20.63 -8.58
N GLU A 543 5.13 -19.70 -9.40
CA GLU A 543 5.73 -18.38 -9.58
C GLU A 543 5.85 -17.61 -8.26
N GLU A 544 4.81 -17.61 -7.42
CA GLU A 544 4.80 -16.95 -6.11
C GLU A 544 5.86 -17.50 -5.14
N VAL A 545 6.22 -18.79 -5.26
CA VAL A 545 7.29 -19.41 -4.47
C VAL A 545 8.65 -19.00 -5.03
N ARG A 546 8.80 -18.99 -6.37
CA ARG A 546 10.04 -18.61 -7.06
C ARG A 546 10.41 -17.16 -6.81
N ILE A 547 9.48 -16.22 -6.96
CA ILE A 547 9.75 -14.79 -6.76
C ILE A 547 10.09 -14.45 -5.29
N ARG A 548 9.62 -15.28 -4.35
CA ARG A 548 9.98 -15.19 -2.94
C ARG A 548 11.32 -15.85 -2.62
N GLY A 549 11.69 -16.87 -3.39
CA GLY A 549 12.96 -17.59 -3.27
C GLY A 549 13.03 -18.59 -2.11
N PHE A 550 11.90 -18.90 -1.46
CA PHE A 550 11.84 -19.93 -0.43
C PHE A 550 10.43 -20.52 -0.26
N ARG A 551 10.38 -21.72 0.32
CA ARG A 551 9.16 -22.38 0.81
C ARG A 551 9.28 -22.72 2.29
N ILE A 552 8.15 -22.80 2.98
CA ILE A 552 8.08 -23.28 4.37
C ILE A 552 7.85 -24.80 4.34
N ASN A 553 8.77 -25.56 4.93
CA ASN A 553 8.60 -26.97 5.24
C ASN A 553 8.11 -27.13 6.69
N LYS A 554 6.88 -27.61 6.86
CA LYS A 554 6.23 -27.79 8.17
C LYS A 554 6.63 -29.14 8.78
N VAL A 555 7.82 -29.21 9.41
CA VAL A 555 8.38 -30.46 9.94
C VAL A 555 7.58 -31.00 11.12
N GLU A 556 7.24 -30.14 12.08
CA GLU A 556 6.42 -30.48 13.23
C GLU A 556 5.70 -29.23 13.73
N GLN A 557 4.47 -29.40 14.24
CA GLN A 557 3.71 -28.31 14.86
C GLN A 557 2.74 -28.86 15.91
N LEU A 558 2.45 -28.05 16.92
CA LEU A 558 1.24 -28.23 17.73
C LEU A 558 0.12 -27.42 17.06
N GLU A 559 -0.94 -28.10 16.64
CA GLU A 559 -2.12 -27.44 16.06
C GLU A 559 -3.35 -27.73 16.91
N LYS A 560 -4.12 -26.67 17.22
CA LYS A 560 -5.40 -26.76 17.92
C LYS A 560 -6.45 -25.92 17.20
N THR A 561 -7.62 -26.50 17.05
CA THR A 561 -8.72 -25.93 16.29
C THR A 561 -9.99 -25.95 17.14
N TYR A 562 -10.58 -24.78 17.34
CA TYR A 562 -11.75 -24.53 18.19
C TYR A 562 -12.91 -24.07 17.29
N ASN A 563 -13.75 -25.02 16.88
CA ASN A 563 -14.80 -24.81 15.86
C ASN A 563 -16.17 -24.43 16.43
N GLU A 564 -16.31 -24.43 17.75
CA GLU A 564 -17.56 -24.16 18.44
C GLU A 564 -17.42 -22.93 19.33
N PRO A 565 -18.50 -22.14 19.52
CA PRO A 565 -18.52 -21.06 20.51
C PRO A 565 -18.18 -21.58 21.91
N GLY A 566 -17.46 -20.80 22.70
CA GLY A 566 -17.17 -21.15 24.09
C GLY A 566 -15.84 -20.63 24.60
N ASN A 567 -15.55 -20.95 25.87
CA ASN A 567 -14.30 -20.61 26.54
C ASN A 567 -13.39 -21.84 26.60
N PHE A 568 -12.20 -21.71 26.03
CA PHE A 568 -11.22 -22.78 25.94
C PHE A 568 -9.90 -22.37 26.59
N CYS A 569 -9.18 -23.37 27.09
CA CYS A 569 -7.84 -23.18 27.60
C CYS A 569 -6.91 -24.27 27.06
N LEU A 570 -5.84 -23.85 26.40
CA LEU A 570 -4.69 -24.68 26.06
C LEU A 570 -3.59 -24.39 27.07
N LYS A 571 -3.29 -25.38 27.91
CA LYS A 571 -2.04 -25.42 28.68
C LYS A 571 -1.18 -26.53 28.09
N ALA A 572 -0.17 -26.12 27.32
CA ALA A 572 0.76 -27.02 26.65
C ALA A 572 1.82 -27.60 27.58
#